data_AF-A0A7Y0BG23-F1
#
_entry.id   AF-A0A7Y0BG23-F1
#
_cell.length_a   1.000
_cell.length_b   1.000
_cell.length_c   1.000
_cell.angle_alpha   90.00
_cell.angle_beta   90.00
_cell.angle_gamma   90.00
#
_symmetry.space_group_name_H-M   'P 1'
#
loop_
_entity.id
_entity.type
_entity.pdbx_description
1 polymer ?
#
loop_
_entity_poly.entity_id
_entity_poly.type
_entity_poly.pdbx_seq_one_letter_code
_entity_poly.pdbx_strand_id
1 'polypeptide(L)'
;SEAEARSEAEDLKAQGLEISVYGVPAYSTLGWMNWAGGDPLLNTFIAYTDGELARLVFHELAHQVTYAEGDTMFNESFATAVERLGVQRWLASQARDEARKAYEVFDGRRQQFRALTQATRHALTDIYKKKRPAVQQIPLQSALKNIAMQRFRDDYAQLRASWGGYAAYDPWVARANNAAFGAQAAYDELVPGFEALFEHEGRDWPRFYDAVKRLASQSKAERHKALTPGHGEKQQGEANG
;
A
#
# COMPACT_ATOMS: atom_id res chain seq x y z
N SER A 1 -18.30 -6.72 -15.93
CA SER A 1 -18.60 -7.97 -15.18
C SER A 1 -17.31 -8.76 -14.96
N GLU A 2 -17.28 -9.79 -14.08
CA GLU A 2 -16.07 -10.63 -13.91
C GLU A 2 -15.65 -11.29 -15.23
N ALA A 3 -16.63 -11.75 -16.03
CA ALA A 3 -16.38 -12.37 -17.33
C ALA A 3 -15.70 -11.40 -18.33
N GLU A 4 -16.15 -10.15 -18.38
CA GLU A 4 -15.51 -9.12 -19.22
C GLU A 4 -14.08 -8.80 -18.77
N ALA A 5 -13.85 -8.68 -17.45
CA ALA A 5 -12.51 -8.41 -16.92
C ALA A 5 -11.52 -9.57 -17.20
N ARG A 6 -12.01 -10.82 -17.20
CA ARG A 6 -11.22 -11.99 -17.59
C ARG A 6 -10.95 -12.03 -19.08
N SER A 7 -11.94 -11.70 -19.91
CA SER A 7 -11.78 -11.64 -21.37
C SER A 7 -10.73 -10.59 -21.78
N GLU A 8 -10.85 -9.37 -21.25
CA GLU A 8 -9.86 -8.30 -21.52
C GLU A 8 -8.46 -8.71 -21.03
N ALA A 9 -8.38 -9.41 -19.89
CA ALA A 9 -7.12 -9.91 -19.38
C ALA A 9 -6.47 -10.96 -20.29
N GLU A 10 -7.25 -11.81 -20.95
CA GLU A 10 -6.76 -12.78 -21.93
C GLU A 10 -6.23 -12.05 -23.18
N ASP A 11 -6.93 -11.03 -23.67
CA ASP A 11 -6.52 -10.23 -24.83
C ASP A 11 -5.22 -9.45 -24.56
N LEU A 12 -5.09 -8.85 -23.39
CA LEU A 12 -3.87 -8.14 -22.99
C LEU A 12 -2.70 -9.11 -22.76
N LYS A 13 -2.97 -10.31 -22.23
CA LYS A 13 -1.95 -11.36 -22.08
C LYS A 13 -1.46 -11.86 -23.44
N ALA A 14 -2.33 -11.97 -24.44
CA ALA A 14 -1.96 -12.35 -25.81
C ALA A 14 -1.01 -11.33 -26.47
N GLN A 15 -1.06 -10.07 -26.03
CA GLN A 15 -0.13 -9.01 -26.45
C GLN A 15 1.23 -9.04 -25.70
N GLY A 16 1.44 -10.03 -24.83
CA GLY A 16 2.67 -10.18 -24.05
C GLY A 16 2.75 -9.30 -22.80
N LEU A 17 1.62 -8.73 -22.36
CA LEU A 17 1.56 -7.90 -21.16
C LEU A 17 1.36 -8.76 -19.90
N GLU A 18 1.85 -8.26 -18.76
CA GLU A 18 1.61 -8.87 -17.45
C GLU A 18 0.30 -8.35 -16.87
N ILE A 19 -0.62 -9.28 -16.58
CA ILE A 19 -1.98 -8.95 -16.14
C ILE A 19 -2.28 -9.55 -14.78
N SER A 20 -3.14 -8.88 -14.02
CA SER A 20 -3.72 -9.37 -12.77
C SER A 20 -5.21 -9.03 -12.75
N VAL A 21 -6.06 -10.00 -12.43
CA VAL A 21 -7.51 -9.84 -12.29
C VAL A 21 -7.89 -10.18 -10.85
N TYR A 22 -8.67 -9.30 -10.21
CA TYR A 22 -9.18 -9.49 -8.85
C TYR A 22 -10.60 -8.92 -8.73
N GLY A 23 -11.39 -9.48 -7.82
CA GLY A 23 -12.77 -9.05 -7.58
C GLY A 23 -12.84 -7.86 -6.62
N VAL A 24 -13.83 -6.98 -6.83
CA VAL A 24 -14.17 -5.86 -5.93
C VAL A 24 -15.54 -6.16 -5.30
N PRO A 25 -15.67 -6.28 -3.97
CA PRO A 25 -16.98 -6.47 -3.32
C PRO A 25 -17.90 -5.25 -3.48
N ALA A 26 -19.17 -5.49 -3.82
CA ALA A 26 -20.14 -4.47 -4.22
C ALA A 26 -20.61 -3.50 -3.12
N TYR A 27 -20.27 -3.73 -1.84
CA TYR A 27 -20.58 -2.84 -0.72
C TYR A 27 -19.35 -2.11 -0.16
N SER A 28 -18.23 -2.18 -0.86
CA SER A 28 -17.06 -1.35 -0.57
C SER A 28 -16.91 -0.26 -1.60
N THR A 29 -16.64 0.96 -1.17
CA THR A 29 -16.30 2.02 -2.10
C THR A 29 -14.94 1.78 -2.77
N LEU A 30 -14.03 0.96 -2.21
CA LEU A 30 -12.70 0.68 -2.78
C LEU A 30 -12.12 -0.68 -2.31
N GLY A 31 -12.69 -1.78 -2.80
CA GLY A 31 -12.25 -3.13 -2.44
C GLY A 31 -11.05 -3.64 -3.23
N TRP A 32 -9.86 -3.04 -3.05
CA TRP A 32 -8.74 -3.32 -3.94
C TRP A 32 -7.56 -4.12 -3.36
N MET A 33 -7.54 -4.56 -2.10
CA MET A 33 -6.48 -5.49 -1.64
C MET A 33 -6.74 -6.14 -0.26
N ASN A 34 -7.43 -7.29 -0.25
CA ASN A 34 -7.67 -8.10 0.96
C ASN A 34 -6.39 -8.48 1.75
N TRP A 35 -5.21 -8.42 1.12
CA TRP A 35 -3.93 -8.82 1.73
C TRP A 35 -3.00 -7.65 2.10
N ALA A 36 -3.23 -6.43 1.59
CA ALA A 36 -2.44 -5.24 1.94
C ALA A 36 -3.12 -4.37 3.02
N GLY A 37 -4.36 -4.71 3.38
CA GLY A 37 -5.10 -4.06 4.46
C GLY A 37 -6.39 -3.38 4.03
N GLY A 38 -6.68 -3.29 2.74
CA GLY A 38 -7.95 -2.82 2.18
C GLY A 38 -8.89 -4.00 1.91
N ASP A 39 -9.29 -4.73 2.95
CA ASP A 39 -10.34 -5.74 2.85
C ASP A 39 -11.67 -5.13 3.27
N PRO A 40 -12.61 -4.92 2.35
CA PRO A 40 -13.95 -4.54 2.74
C PRO A 40 -14.61 -5.62 3.56
N LEU A 41 -15.49 -5.18 4.46
CA LEU A 41 -16.32 -6.01 5.32
C LEU A 41 -16.98 -7.18 4.56
N LEU A 42 -16.32 -8.33 4.51
CA LEU A 42 -16.89 -9.62 4.10
C LEU A 42 -16.79 -10.63 5.24
N ASN A 43 -17.72 -11.56 5.18
CA ASN A 43 -18.33 -12.36 6.25
C ASN A 43 -17.42 -13.36 7.00
N THR A 44 -16.12 -13.09 7.16
CA THR A 44 -15.15 -13.93 7.89
C THR A 44 -14.63 -13.28 9.18
N PHE A 45 -15.43 -12.41 9.80
CA PHE A 45 -15.13 -11.70 11.06
C PHE A 45 -14.93 -12.59 12.30
N ILE A 46 -15.03 -13.91 12.18
CA ILE A 46 -14.96 -14.82 13.33
C ILE A 46 -13.50 -15.17 13.72
N ALA A 47 -12.51 -14.82 12.90
CA ALA A 47 -11.10 -15.18 13.13
C ALA A 47 -10.11 -14.02 13.30
N TYR A 48 -10.55 -12.75 13.19
CA TYR A 48 -9.65 -11.61 13.33
C TYR A 48 -9.32 -11.31 14.78
N THR A 49 -8.05 -10.98 15.04
CA THR A 49 -7.62 -10.47 16.35
C THR A 49 -8.17 -9.06 16.57
N ASP A 50 -8.40 -8.66 17.82
CA ASP A 50 -9.00 -7.35 18.15
C ASP A 50 -8.26 -6.17 17.46
N GLY A 51 -6.93 -6.26 17.33
CA GLY A 51 -6.13 -5.24 16.66
C GLY A 51 -6.31 -5.21 15.13
N GLU A 52 -6.49 -6.36 14.48
CA GLU A 52 -6.80 -6.42 13.05
C GLU A 52 -8.18 -5.84 12.73
N LEU A 53 -9.17 -6.07 13.61
CA LEU A 53 -10.50 -5.48 13.47
C LEU A 53 -10.45 -3.96 13.66
N ALA A 54 -9.80 -3.48 14.72
CA ALA A 54 -9.66 -2.04 14.97
C ALA A 54 -9.00 -1.32 13.78
N ARG A 55 -7.95 -1.93 13.23
CA ARG A 55 -7.25 -1.48 12.02
C ARG A 55 -8.21 -1.25 10.86
N LEU A 56 -9.01 -2.27 10.55
CA LEU A 56 -9.96 -2.20 9.45
C LEU A 56 -11.03 -1.13 9.67
N VAL A 57 -11.58 -1.06 10.88
CA VAL A 57 -12.59 -0.04 11.23
C VAL A 57 -12.03 1.37 11.00
N PHE A 58 -10.80 1.64 11.42
CA PHE A 58 -10.18 2.95 11.19
C PHE A 58 -9.95 3.25 9.71
N HIS A 59 -9.51 2.26 8.92
CA HIS A 59 -9.30 2.40 7.47
C HIS A 59 -10.60 2.78 6.76
N GLU A 60 -11.68 2.03 6.99
CA GLU A 60 -12.96 2.27 6.34
C GLU A 60 -13.61 3.59 6.79
N LEU A 61 -13.48 3.94 8.08
CA LEU A 61 -13.96 5.24 8.57
C LEU A 61 -13.17 6.41 7.99
N ALA A 62 -11.87 6.25 7.72
CA ALA A 62 -11.06 7.29 7.09
C ALA A 62 -11.61 7.68 5.71
N HIS A 63 -12.00 6.70 4.90
CA HIS A 63 -12.63 6.95 3.60
C HIS A 63 -13.93 7.76 3.70
N GLN A 64 -14.65 7.67 4.83
CA GLN A 64 -15.84 8.50 5.09
C GLN A 64 -15.49 9.93 5.50
N VAL A 65 -14.29 10.17 6.05
CA VAL A 65 -13.84 11.49 6.50
C VAL A 65 -13.38 12.34 5.32
N THR A 66 -12.63 11.76 4.38
CA THR A 66 -12.12 12.49 3.21
C THR A 66 -11.87 11.54 2.05
N TYR A 67 -12.27 11.99 0.86
CA TYR A 67 -12.06 11.31 -0.40
C TYR A 67 -11.72 12.33 -1.50
N ALA A 68 -10.63 12.10 -2.22
CA ALA A 68 -10.22 12.87 -3.38
C ALA A 68 -10.56 12.07 -4.66
N GLU A 69 -11.46 12.61 -5.48
CA GLU A 69 -11.90 11.95 -6.72
C GLU A 69 -10.73 11.73 -7.70
N GLY A 70 -10.64 10.54 -8.27
CA GLY A 70 -9.60 10.18 -9.25
C GLY A 70 -8.19 10.00 -8.67
N ASP A 71 -8.04 9.94 -7.35
CA ASP A 71 -6.75 9.85 -6.67
C ASP A 71 -6.66 8.70 -5.67
N THR A 72 -6.72 7.46 -6.18
CA THR A 72 -6.57 6.23 -5.37
C THR A 72 -5.34 6.26 -4.47
N MET A 73 -4.21 6.78 -4.95
CA MET A 73 -2.99 6.83 -4.14
C MET A 73 -3.15 7.69 -2.89
N PHE A 74 -3.76 8.87 -3.04
CA PHE A 74 -4.06 9.75 -1.92
C PHE A 74 -5.04 9.08 -0.94
N ASN A 75 -6.16 8.55 -1.45
CA ASN A 75 -7.22 7.99 -0.62
C ASN A 75 -6.74 6.78 0.20
N GLU A 76 -6.04 5.84 -0.44
CA GLU A 76 -5.55 4.65 0.24
C GLU A 76 -4.39 4.95 1.20
N SER A 77 -3.50 5.88 0.84
CA SER A 77 -2.44 6.31 1.75
C SER A 77 -3.01 7.07 2.95
N PHE A 78 -4.05 7.87 2.77
CA PHE A 78 -4.74 8.54 3.87
C PHE A 78 -5.38 7.53 4.83
N ALA A 79 -6.17 6.60 4.28
CA ALA A 79 -6.83 5.58 5.08
C ALA A 79 -5.83 4.69 5.83
N THR A 80 -4.72 4.32 5.17
CA THR A 80 -3.61 3.57 5.80
C THR A 80 -2.92 4.37 6.91
N ALA A 81 -2.75 5.68 6.77
CA ALA A 81 -2.17 6.52 7.82
C ALA A 81 -3.09 6.63 9.04
N VAL A 82 -4.38 6.90 8.82
CA VAL A 82 -5.41 6.94 9.88
C VAL A 82 -5.50 5.62 10.60
N GLU A 83 -5.50 4.52 9.85
CA GLU A 83 -5.41 3.16 10.38
C GLU A 83 -4.25 3.00 11.36
N ARG A 84 -3.01 3.30 10.94
CA ARG A 84 -1.81 3.08 11.77
C ARG A 84 -1.85 3.91 13.04
N LEU A 85 -2.16 5.20 12.89
CA LEU A 85 -2.25 6.15 14.01
C LEU A 85 -3.39 5.78 14.96
N GLY A 86 -4.54 5.37 14.41
CA GLY A 86 -5.72 4.97 15.17
C GLY A 86 -5.49 3.69 15.97
N VAL A 87 -4.93 2.66 15.35
CA VAL A 87 -4.62 1.40 16.04
C VAL A 87 -3.59 1.59 17.13
N GLN A 88 -2.52 2.34 16.87
CA GLN A 88 -1.51 2.64 17.90
C GLN A 88 -2.15 3.31 19.12
N ARG A 89 -3.02 4.32 18.89
CA ARG A 89 -3.74 5.00 19.97
C ARG A 89 -4.69 4.07 20.72
N TRP A 90 -5.42 3.21 20.00
CA TRP A 90 -6.34 2.25 20.61
C TRP A 90 -5.59 1.19 21.43
N LEU A 91 -4.49 0.63 20.92
CA LEU A 91 -3.64 -0.33 21.62
C LEU A 91 -3.03 0.22 22.90
N ALA A 92 -2.68 1.51 22.90
CA ALA A 92 -2.10 2.19 24.04
C ALA A 92 -3.11 2.50 25.17
N SER A 93 -4.42 2.52 24.87
CA SER A 93 -5.43 3.02 25.82
C SER A 93 -6.56 2.05 26.16
N GLN A 94 -6.96 1.19 25.23
CA GLN A 94 -8.16 0.35 25.36
C GLN A 94 -7.89 -1.15 25.22
N ALA A 95 -6.79 -1.54 24.58
CA ALA A 95 -6.52 -2.95 24.30
C ALA A 95 -5.98 -3.71 25.52
N ARG A 96 -6.43 -4.96 25.64
CA ARG A 96 -5.85 -5.95 26.57
C ARG A 96 -4.42 -6.32 26.13
N ASP A 97 -3.60 -6.77 27.07
CA ASP A 97 -2.21 -7.13 26.80
C ASP A 97 -2.07 -8.26 25.76
N GLU A 98 -3.02 -9.21 25.74
CA GLU A 98 -3.05 -10.27 24.74
C GLU A 98 -3.28 -9.71 23.34
N ALA A 99 -4.20 -8.75 23.19
CA ALA A 99 -4.49 -8.10 21.92
C ALA A 99 -3.28 -7.27 21.43
N ARG A 100 -2.55 -6.62 22.35
CA ARG A 100 -1.32 -5.89 22.02
C ARG A 100 -0.23 -6.81 21.49
N LYS A 101 0.07 -7.91 22.21
CA LYS A 101 1.09 -8.89 21.79
C LYS A 101 0.74 -9.56 20.47
N ALA A 102 -0.53 -9.94 20.29
CA ALA A 102 -1.00 -10.54 19.03
C ALA A 102 -0.83 -9.56 17.86
N TYR A 103 -1.21 -8.30 18.07
CA TYR A 103 -1.06 -7.26 17.05
C TYR A 103 0.40 -6.95 16.73
N GLU A 104 1.29 -6.89 17.72
CA GLU A 104 2.72 -6.67 17.49
C GLU A 104 3.32 -7.72 16.55
N VAL A 105 2.96 -9.00 16.74
CA VAL A 105 3.40 -10.09 15.86
C VAL A 105 2.79 -9.96 14.46
N PHE A 106 1.49 -9.66 14.38
CA PHE A 106 0.80 -9.44 13.11
C PHE A 106 1.42 -8.28 12.32
N ASP A 107 1.57 -7.11 12.95
CA ASP A 107 2.06 -5.90 12.32
C ASP A 107 3.54 -6.02 11.95
N GLY A 108 4.35 -6.67 12.78
CA GLY A 108 5.75 -6.96 12.45
C GLY A 108 5.92 -7.74 11.15
N ARG A 109 5.10 -8.78 10.93
CA ARG A 109 5.08 -9.53 9.67
C ARG A 109 4.65 -8.66 8.48
N ARG A 110 3.61 -7.84 8.67
CA ARG A 110 3.10 -6.94 7.64
C ARG A 110 4.12 -5.88 7.24
N GLN A 111 4.81 -5.28 8.20
CA GLN A 111 5.88 -4.31 7.94
C GLN A 111 7.05 -4.94 7.18
N GLN A 112 7.49 -6.14 7.58
CA GLN A 112 8.56 -6.86 6.89
C GLN A 112 8.17 -7.22 5.45
N PHE A 113 6.94 -7.69 5.23
CA PHE A 113 6.45 -8.00 3.89
C PHE A 113 6.34 -6.74 3.01
N ARG A 114 5.87 -5.63 3.56
CA ARG A 114 5.85 -4.32 2.89
C ARG A 114 7.23 -3.84 2.48
N ALA A 115 8.21 -3.95 3.39
CA ALA A 115 9.58 -3.57 3.10
C ALA A 115 10.17 -4.41 1.95
N LEU A 116 9.96 -5.73 1.96
CA LEU A 116 10.40 -6.64 0.90
C LEU A 116 9.80 -6.27 -0.46
N THR A 117 8.49 -6.04 -0.50
CA THR A 117 7.77 -5.72 -1.74
C THR A 117 8.11 -4.32 -2.27
N GLN A 118 8.31 -3.33 -1.40
CA GLN A 118 8.81 -2.00 -1.76
C GLN A 118 10.23 -2.08 -2.35
N ALA A 119 11.14 -2.81 -1.71
CA ALA A 119 12.50 -3.01 -2.22
C ALA A 119 12.50 -3.69 -3.60
N THR A 120 11.63 -4.69 -3.79
CA THR A 120 11.46 -5.37 -5.08
C THR A 120 10.94 -4.42 -6.15
N ARG A 121 9.95 -3.58 -5.83
CA ARG A 121 9.46 -2.55 -6.76
C ARG A 121 10.56 -1.59 -7.18
N HIS A 122 11.38 -1.11 -6.24
CA HIS A 122 12.49 -0.22 -6.56
C HIS A 122 13.49 -0.87 -7.51
N ALA A 123 13.86 -2.14 -7.26
CA ALA A 123 14.71 -2.90 -8.17
C ALA A 123 14.10 -3.06 -9.57
N LEU A 124 12.80 -3.36 -9.66
CA LEU A 124 12.10 -3.45 -10.94
C LEU A 124 12.05 -2.10 -11.66
N THR A 125 11.77 -1.01 -10.94
CA THR A 125 11.79 0.34 -11.51
C THR A 125 13.16 0.68 -12.08
N ASP A 126 14.24 0.33 -11.38
CA ASP A 126 15.61 0.54 -11.85
C ASP A 126 15.91 -0.22 -13.13
N ILE A 127 15.44 -1.46 -13.25
CA ILE A 127 15.56 -2.28 -14.49
C ILE A 127 14.84 -1.60 -15.67
N TYR A 128 13.68 -0.97 -15.41
CA TYR A 128 12.83 -0.35 -16.42
C TYR A 128 13.04 1.16 -16.63
N LYS A 129 13.99 1.80 -15.92
CA LYS A 129 14.24 3.26 -15.98
C LYS A 129 14.37 3.82 -17.41
N LYS A 130 14.84 3.02 -18.37
CA LYS A 130 14.85 3.39 -19.79
C LYS A 130 13.47 3.15 -20.42
N LYS A 131 12.74 4.25 -20.67
CA LYS A 131 11.40 4.24 -21.31
C LYS A 131 11.36 3.59 -22.70
N ARG A 132 12.50 3.49 -23.40
CA ARG A 132 12.67 2.80 -24.69
C ARG A 132 14.02 2.07 -24.72
N PRO A 133 14.09 0.82 -24.24
CA PRO A 133 15.29 0.02 -24.41
C PRO A 133 15.55 -0.20 -25.90
N ALA A 134 16.82 -0.20 -26.33
CA ALA A 134 17.14 -0.73 -27.65
C ALA A 134 16.66 -2.19 -27.74
N VAL A 135 16.27 -2.69 -28.91
CA VAL A 135 15.76 -4.07 -29.08
C VAL A 135 16.71 -5.11 -28.45
N GLN A 136 18.02 -4.86 -28.51
CA GLN A 136 19.06 -5.71 -27.93
C GLN A 136 19.08 -5.72 -26.38
N GLN A 137 18.49 -4.71 -25.73
CA GLN A 137 18.37 -4.62 -24.26
C GLN A 137 17.12 -5.33 -23.73
N ILE A 138 16.16 -5.70 -24.58
CA ILE A 138 14.92 -6.39 -24.15
C ILE A 138 15.21 -7.76 -23.51
N PRO A 139 16.06 -8.64 -24.09
CA PRO A 139 16.41 -9.91 -23.45
C PRO A 139 17.12 -9.71 -22.10
N LEU A 140 17.99 -8.69 -22.01
CA LEU A 140 18.70 -8.37 -20.77
C LEU A 140 17.73 -7.89 -19.68
N GLN A 141 16.78 -7.01 -20.00
CA GLN A 141 15.77 -6.55 -19.06
C GLN A 141 14.89 -7.71 -18.56
N SER A 142 14.50 -8.63 -19.46
CA SER A 142 13.74 -9.82 -19.09
C SER A 142 14.54 -10.73 -18.13
N ALA A 143 15.83 -10.96 -18.42
CA ALA A 143 16.70 -11.73 -17.54
C ALA A 143 16.88 -11.08 -16.16
N LEU A 144 17.14 -9.78 -16.11
CA LEU A 144 17.28 -9.03 -14.85
C LEU A 144 15.97 -9.03 -14.05
N LYS A 145 14.83 -8.88 -14.71
CA LYS A 145 13.50 -8.99 -14.08
C LYS A 145 13.32 -10.38 -13.47
N ASN A 146 13.64 -11.45 -14.19
CA ASN A 146 13.52 -12.82 -13.66
C ASN A 146 14.41 -13.03 -12.43
N ILE A 147 15.63 -12.49 -12.44
CA ILE A 147 16.54 -12.51 -11.26
C ILE A 147 15.92 -11.76 -10.09
N ALA A 148 15.39 -10.54 -10.30
CA ALA A 148 14.75 -9.76 -9.24
C ALA A 148 13.51 -10.48 -8.66
N MET A 149 12.70 -11.09 -9.53
CA MET A 149 11.53 -11.88 -9.13
C MET A 149 11.90 -13.16 -8.37
N GLN A 150 13.01 -13.82 -8.73
CA GLN A 150 13.50 -14.98 -7.98
C GLN A 150 13.99 -14.56 -6.60
N ARG A 151 14.81 -13.51 -6.54
CA ARG A 151 15.28 -12.94 -5.27
C ARG A 151 14.14 -12.57 -4.34
N PHE A 152 13.09 -11.94 -4.86
CA PHE A 152 11.87 -11.64 -4.10
C PHE A 152 11.26 -12.90 -3.46
N ARG A 153 11.17 -14.01 -4.20
CA ARG A 153 10.64 -15.28 -3.68
C ARG A 153 11.56 -15.92 -2.64
N ASP A 154 12.87 -15.84 -2.84
CA ASP A 154 13.87 -16.37 -1.91
C ASP A 154 13.87 -15.58 -0.59
N ASP A 155 13.84 -14.25 -0.67
CA ASP A 155 13.76 -13.35 0.49
C ASP A 155 12.42 -13.53 1.23
N TYR A 156 11.31 -13.74 0.50
CA TYR A 156 10.02 -14.12 1.10
C TYR A 156 10.10 -15.44 1.85
N ALA A 157 10.73 -16.47 1.28
CA ALA A 157 10.87 -17.78 1.93
C ALA A 157 11.63 -17.67 3.26
N GLN A 158 12.66 -16.81 3.31
CA GLN A 158 13.38 -16.51 4.56
C GLN A 158 12.51 -15.81 5.60
N LEU A 159 11.70 -14.82 5.20
CA LEU A 159 10.73 -14.19 6.08
C LEU A 159 9.69 -15.20 6.60
N ARG A 160 9.11 -16.02 5.72
CA ARG A 160 8.16 -17.07 6.09
C ARG A 160 8.76 -18.05 7.12
N ALA A 161 10.03 -18.42 6.95
CA ALA A 161 10.75 -19.26 7.91
C ALA A 161 10.92 -18.55 9.27
N SER A 162 11.31 -17.26 9.28
CA SER A 162 11.47 -16.48 10.51
C SER A 162 10.14 -16.24 11.24
N TRP A 163 9.01 -16.27 10.52
CA TRP A 163 7.66 -16.17 11.09
C TRP A 163 7.10 -17.47 11.67
N GLY A 164 7.89 -18.56 11.67
CA GLY A 164 7.44 -19.88 12.09
C GLY A 164 6.55 -20.58 11.07
N GLY A 165 6.72 -20.29 9.78
CA GLY A 165 5.95 -20.90 8.70
C GLY A 165 4.64 -20.19 8.37
N TYR A 166 4.44 -18.96 8.85
CA TYR A 166 3.24 -18.17 8.56
C TYR A 166 3.08 -17.92 7.04
N ALA A 167 2.08 -18.57 6.45
CA ALA A 167 1.93 -18.73 5.00
C ALA A 167 0.84 -17.84 4.37
N ALA A 168 0.32 -16.84 5.09
CA ALA A 168 -0.82 -16.05 4.61
C ALA A 168 -0.52 -15.28 3.29
N TYR A 169 0.75 -14.99 3.01
CA TYR A 169 1.16 -14.32 1.78
C TYR A 169 1.53 -15.27 0.63
N ASP A 170 1.61 -16.59 0.86
CA ASP A 170 1.99 -17.60 -0.16
C ASP A 170 1.18 -17.43 -1.46
N PRO A 171 -0.16 -17.28 -1.44
CA PRO A 171 -0.95 -17.17 -2.67
C PRO A 171 -0.67 -15.90 -3.48
N TRP A 172 -0.26 -14.82 -2.82
CA TRP A 172 0.11 -13.58 -3.49
C TRP A 172 1.51 -13.67 -4.08
N VAL A 173 2.48 -14.16 -3.31
CA VAL A 173 3.87 -14.35 -3.74
C VAL A 173 3.94 -15.26 -4.96
N ALA A 174 3.12 -16.31 -4.99
CA ALA A 174 3.02 -17.22 -6.13
C ALA A 174 2.56 -16.52 -7.42
N ARG A 175 1.70 -15.49 -7.30
CA ARG A 175 1.11 -14.75 -8.42
C ARG A 175 1.79 -13.41 -8.71
N ALA A 176 2.76 -12.99 -7.89
CA ALA A 176 3.41 -11.70 -7.99
C ALA A 176 4.08 -11.51 -9.37
N ASN A 177 3.83 -10.35 -9.96
CA ASN A 177 4.33 -9.92 -11.26
C ASN A 177 4.44 -8.38 -11.28
N ASN A 178 4.87 -7.78 -12.40
CA ASN A 178 5.03 -6.33 -12.50
C ASN A 178 3.73 -5.56 -12.18
N ALA A 179 2.58 -6.07 -12.60
CA ALA A 179 1.28 -5.46 -12.30
C ALA A 179 0.96 -5.51 -10.80
N ALA A 180 1.30 -6.60 -10.12
CA ALA A 180 1.11 -6.73 -8.67
C ALA A 180 1.92 -5.69 -7.88
N PHE A 181 3.19 -5.48 -8.24
CA PHE A 181 4.04 -4.44 -7.63
C PHE A 181 3.62 -3.01 -8.01
N GLY A 182 3.08 -2.83 -9.22
CA GLY A 182 2.51 -1.56 -9.66
C GLY A 182 1.29 -1.16 -8.84
N ALA A 183 0.36 -2.10 -8.62
CA ALA A 183 -0.85 -1.86 -7.83
C ALA A 183 -0.52 -1.54 -6.36
N GLN A 184 0.49 -2.19 -5.78
CA GLN A 184 0.88 -1.95 -4.38
C GLN A 184 1.38 -0.52 -4.12
N ALA A 185 2.00 0.13 -5.11
CA ALA A 185 2.55 1.47 -4.97
C ALA A 185 1.50 2.52 -4.56
N ALA A 186 0.25 2.32 -4.95
CA ALA A 186 -0.82 3.25 -4.61
C ALA A 186 -1.07 3.36 -3.09
N TYR A 187 -0.74 2.35 -2.29
CA TYR A 187 -1.21 2.27 -0.90
C TYR A 187 -0.27 2.91 0.13
N ASP A 188 1.04 2.81 -0.11
CA ASP A 188 2.04 3.15 0.92
C ASP A 188 2.85 4.40 0.57
N GLU A 189 2.76 4.93 -0.67
CA GLU A 189 3.68 5.95 -1.17
C GLU A 189 3.54 7.30 -0.45
N LEU A 190 2.33 7.71 -0.07
CA LEU A 190 2.08 9.00 0.61
C LEU A 190 1.86 8.85 2.13
N VAL A 191 1.88 7.63 2.67
CA VAL A 191 1.65 7.36 4.10
C VAL A 191 2.62 8.14 5.00
N PRO A 192 3.94 8.17 4.73
CA PRO A 192 4.87 8.96 5.54
C PRO A 192 4.55 10.46 5.55
N GLY A 193 4.01 10.98 4.45
CA GLY A 193 3.56 12.38 4.36
C GLY A 193 2.37 12.67 5.26
N PHE A 194 1.39 11.77 5.31
CA PHE A 194 0.25 11.89 6.21
C PHE A 194 0.64 11.74 7.69
N GLU A 195 1.52 10.79 8.01
CA GLU A 195 2.04 10.62 9.37
C GLU A 195 2.81 11.88 9.82
N ALA A 196 3.64 12.46 8.93
CA ALA A 196 4.33 13.72 9.20
C ALA A 196 3.37 14.91 9.35
N LEU A 197 2.29 14.96 8.55
CA LEU A 197 1.25 15.97 8.66
C LEU A 197 0.53 15.88 10.02
N PHE A 198 0.25 14.66 10.50
CA PHE A 198 -0.36 14.46 11.81
C PHE A 198 0.53 14.99 12.95
N GLU A 199 1.83 14.74 12.87
CA GLU A 199 2.81 15.30 13.80
C GLU A 199 2.87 16.83 13.73
N HIS A 200 2.89 17.40 12.52
CA HIS A 200 2.89 18.85 12.30
C HIS A 200 1.64 19.53 12.87
N GLU A 201 0.47 18.89 12.77
CA GLU A 201 -0.77 19.38 13.38
C GLU A 201 -0.85 19.14 14.89
N GLY A 202 0.24 18.70 15.52
CA GLY A 202 0.34 18.54 16.97
C GLY A 202 -0.35 17.29 17.50
N ARG A 203 -0.48 16.25 16.65
CA ARG A 203 -1.23 15.01 16.96
C ARG A 203 -2.71 15.25 17.30
N ASP A 204 -3.27 16.35 16.80
CA ASP A 204 -4.68 16.71 16.96
C ASP A 204 -5.49 16.21 15.77
N TRP A 205 -6.43 15.31 16.03
CA TRP A 205 -7.23 14.65 15.00
C TRP A 205 -8.14 15.59 14.22
N PRO A 206 -8.92 16.49 14.86
CA PRO A 206 -9.67 17.52 14.14
C PRO A 206 -8.81 18.35 13.18
N ARG A 207 -7.68 18.89 13.65
CA ARG A 207 -6.77 19.70 12.83
C ARG A 207 -6.16 18.90 11.69
N PHE A 208 -5.74 17.67 11.96
CA PHE A 208 -5.23 16.76 10.94
C PHE A 208 -6.27 16.50 9.84
N TYR A 209 -7.51 16.16 10.20
CA TYR A 209 -8.57 15.93 9.23
C TYR A 209 -8.90 17.20 8.42
N ASP A 210 -8.91 18.37 9.04
CA ASP A 210 -9.10 19.63 8.33
C ASP A 210 -7.95 19.91 7.35
N ALA A 211 -6.71 19.58 7.73
CA ALA A 211 -5.56 19.68 6.83
C ALA A 211 -5.67 18.72 5.63
N VAL A 212 -6.06 17.46 5.86
CA VAL A 212 -6.27 16.47 4.81
C VAL A 212 -7.39 16.90 3.86
N LYS A 213 -8.51 17.44 4.37
CA LYS A 213 -9.60 17.98 3.53
C LYS A 213 -9.12 19.14 2.64
N ARG A 214 -8.28 20.03 3.18
CA ARG A 214 -7.65 21.08 2.37
C ARG A 214 -6.79 20.49 1.25
N LEU A 215 -5.97 19.48 1.53
CA LEU A 215 -5.17 18.80 0.50
C LEU A 215 -6.03 18.10 -0.56
N ALA A 216 -7.15 17.49 -0.17
CA ALA A 216 -8.08 16.84 -1.10
C ALA A 216 -8.71 17.84 -2.09
N SER A 217 -8.90 19.11 -1.69
CA SER A 217 -9.43 20.16 -2.57
C SER A 217 -8.42 20.77 -3.56
N GLN A 218 -7.12 20.46 -3.43
CA GLN A 218 -6.07 21.00 -4.31
C GLN A 218 -6.03 20.26 -5.67
N SER A 219 -5.10 20.61 -6.55
CA SER A 219 -4.79 19.75 -7.69
C SER A 219 -4.04 18.49 -7.23
N LYS A 220 -4.10 17.42 -8.03
CA LYS A 220 -3.38 16.16 -7.76
C LYS A 220 -1.88 16.37 -7.58
N ALA A 221 -1.28 17.22 -8.42
CA ALA A 221 0.14 17.52 -8.35
C ALA A 221 0.52 18.23 -7.04
N GLU A 222 -0.27 19.21 -6.60
CA GLU A 222 -0.01 19.98 -5.37
C GLU A 222 -0.14 19.09 -4.13
N ARG A 223 -1.22 18.32 -4.02
CA ARG A 223 -1.45 17.45 -2.86
C ARG A 223 -0.37 16.37 -2.75
N HIS A 224 0.04 15.77 -3.88
CA HIS A 224 1.13 14.78 -3.90
C HIS A 224 2.46 15.42 -3.49
N LYS A 225 2.79 16.61 -4.03
CA LYS A 225 4.00 17.35 -3.65
C LYS A 225 4.05 17.66 -2.16
N ALA A 226 2.92 18.01 -1.56
CA ALA A 226 2.82 18.29 -0.12
C ALA A 226 3.04 17.05 0.76
N LEU A 227 2.71 15.86 0.24
CA LEU A 227 2.80 14.59 0.96
C LEU A 227 4.05 13.76 0.63
N THR A 228 4.85 14.13 -0.37
CA THR A 228 6.14 13.49 -0.61
C THR A 228 7.20 14.05 0.34
N PRO A 229 7.82 13.21 1.21
CA PRO A 229 8.88 13.66 2.12
C PRO A 229 10.06 14.28 1.35
N GLY A 230 10.56 15.44 1.80
CA GLY A 230 11.74 16.10 1.25
C GLY A 230 11.50 17.21 0.19
N HIS A 231 10.25 17.52 -0.17
CA HIS A 231 9.95 18.68 -1.04
C HIS A 231 9.74 20.00 -0.30
N GLY A 232 9.51 19.97 1.03
CA GLY A 232 9.30 21.17 1.86
C GLY A 232 10.58 21.92 2.26
N GLU A 233 11.75 21.26 2.28
CA GLU A 233 13.00 21.89 2.73
C GLU A 233 13.69 22.74 1.64
N LYS A 234 13.37 22.52 0.35
CA LYS A 234 14.02 23.26 -0.74
C LYS A 234 13.48 24.66 -1.00
N GLN A 235 12.35 25.06 -0.40
CA GLN A 235 11.76 26.40 -0.64
C GLN A 235 12.04 27.44 0.46
N GLN A 236 12.67 27.06 1.59
CA GLN A 236 13.08 28.02 2.62
C GLN A 236 14.51 28.56 2.45
N GLY A 237 15.29 28.02 1.49
CA GLY A 237 16.67 28.44 1.22
C GLY A 237 16.84 29.55 0.17
N GLU A 238 15.82 29.85 -0.65
CA GLU A 238 15.91 30.82 -1.75
C GLU A 238 15.25 32.18 -1.44
N ALA A 239 14.74 32.38 -0.22
CA ALA A 239 14.15 33.65 0.23
C ALA A 239 15.08 34.51 1.10
N ASN A 240 16.33 34.07 1.33
CA ASN A 240 17.33 34.78 2.14
C ASN A 240 18.70 34.94 1.42
N GLY A 241 18.69 34.98 0.09
CA GLY A 241 19.87 35.27 -0.74
C GLY A 241 19.78 36.61 -1.44
#